data_AF-A0A069IE90-F1
#
_entry.id   AF-A0A069IE90-F1
#
_cell.length_a   1.000
_cell.length_b   1.000
_cell.length_c   1.000
_cell.angle_alpha   90.00
_cell.angle_beta   90.00
_cell.angle_gamma   90.00
#
_symmetry.space_group_name_H-M   'P 1'
#
loop_
_entity.id
_entity.type
_entity.pdbx_description
1 polymer ?
#
loop_
_entity_poly.entity_id
_entity_poly.type
_entity_poly.pdbx_seq_one_letter_code
_entity_poly.pdbx_strand_id
1 'polypeptide(L)'
;MNPLVARFESREDAAVQLAEALRAYRGQHPLILAIPKGGVAVGRGLADALEGDLDVMLVSKLAGPDNAVAAIGAVTENGWTYAVERPAGGQPDPVHFAQERLAKLDLLRQQCAIYTSHRARLDPHGRVVILVDDGICTGATMMAAIHTVRRQQPARLVCAVPIGAPKGLAVVRACADEVVCLRAAGTDPDIHHAYQRFPQVDDAEVRALLWRDIESRNAEAIGARALADGLPVGIACDGTRLHGVLDAPGNPVGLVLMVHASGGGDHAVRNQYVARKLNARGLATLLVDLIGPREPMRAEKRQDIAMLAGRLRTVIQAVPGYVRTRLRLPVLPVGCFGTGTAAAAALKLAGDAGADLHTLVLAAGRVDLADADTLGKVAVPTLLVVGAGDPEGIRINDLAFASLRCPRQLRLVAGEGRVFEEPAAIEELATLAGGWFSQLLADGRMAVM
;
A
#
# COMPACT_ATOMS: atom_id res chain seq x y z
N MET A 1 -3.19 -28.80 38.54
CA MET A 1 -2.96 -27.39 38.15
C MET A 1 -1.98 -27.39 36.99
N ASN A 2 -2.47 -27.13 35.77
CA ASN A 2 -1.61 -27.09 34.58
C ASN A 2 -0.68 -25.87 34.74
N PRO A 3 0.64 -25.97 34.55
CA PRO A 3 1.51 -24.80 34.63
C PRO A 3 0.98 -23.78 33.64
N LEU A 4 0.65 -22.59 34.13
CA LEU A 4 0.22 -21.46 33.31
C LEU A 4 1.31 -21.22 32.27
N VAL A 5 1.12 -21.72 31.06
CA VAL A 5 1.95 -21.35 29.92
C VAL A 5 1.85 -19.85 29.85
N ALA A 6 2.98 -19.15 30.07
CA ALA A 6 3.01 -17.70 29.96
C ALA A 6 2.34 -17.32 28.63
N ARG A 7 1.38 -16.39 28.68
CA ARG A 7 0.67 -15.92 27.48
C ARG A 7 1.49 -14.83 26.83
N PHE A 8 1.52 -14.79 25.51
CA PHE A 8 2.03 -13.63 24.78
C PHE A 8 1.08 -12.45 25.02
N GLU A 9 1.60 -11.24 25.10
CA GLU A 9 0.74 -10.07 25.27
C GLU A 9 -0.11 -9.84 24.01
N SER A 10 0.52 -9.93 22.84
CA SER A 10 -0.10 -9.74 21.53
C SER A 10 0.71 -10.46 20.43
N ARG A 11 0.27 -10.37 19.16
CA ARG A 11 1.03 -10.92 18.03
C ARG A 11 2.37 -10.23 17.84
N GLU A 12 2.45 -8.93 18.15
CA GLU A 12 3.68 -8.14 18.09
C GLU A 12 4.69 -8.60 19.15
N ASP A 13 4.26 -8.82 20.39
CA ASP A 13 5.11 -9.39 21.45
C ASP A 13 5.64 -10.78 21.06
N ALA A 14 4.77 -11.63 20.53
CA ALA A 14 5.17 -12.93 20.01
C ALA A 14 6.18 -12.82 18.86
N ALA A 15 6.04 -11.84 17.97
CA ALA A 15 6.97 -11.59 16.87
C ALA A 15 8.35 -11.17 17.38
N VAL A 16 8.43 -10.31 18.39
CA VAL A 16 9.70 -9.89 19.01
C VAL A 16 10.44 -11.08 19.61
N GLN A 17 9.74 -11.91 20.38
CA GLN A 17 10.34 -13.11 20.99
C GLN A 17 10.75 -14.14 19.93
N LEU A 18 9.96 -14.29 18.86
CA LEU A 18 10.25 -15.22 17.77
C LEU A 18 11.44 -14.74 16.92
N ALA A 19 11.58 -13.43 16.72
CA ALA A 19 12.71 -12.84 16.05
C ALA A 19 14.03 -13.07 16.81
N GLU A 20 14.03 -12.96 18.14
CA GLU A 20 15.22 -13.26 18.94
C GLU A 20 15.64 -14.73 18.81
N ALA A 21 14.67 -15.65 18.79
CA ALA A 21 14.95 -17.06 18.53
C ALA A 21 15.51 -17.32 17.11
N LEU A 22 15.16 -16.47 16.15
CA LEU A 22 15.60 -16.53 14.75
C LEU A 22 16.80 -15.63 14.43
N ARG A 23 17.43 -15.01 15.42
CA ARG A 23 18.50 -14.00 15.22
C ARG A 23 19.67 -14.47 14.35
N ALA A 24 19.90 -15.79 14.27
CA ALA A 24 20.92 -16.38 13.41
C ALA A 24 20.70 -16.06 11.91
N TYR A 25 19.46 -15.76 11.51
CA TYR A 25 19.08 -15.41 10.14
C TYR A 25 19.14 -13.91 9.83
N ARG A 26 19.42 -13.07 10.84
CA ARG A 26 19.54 -11.62 10.65
C ARG A 26 20.70 -11.28 9.71
N GLY A 27 20.46 -10.36 8.78
CA GLY A 27 21.45 -9.94 7.77
C GLY A 27 21.65 -10.94 6.62
N GLN A 28 20.94 -12.07 6.60
CA GLN A 28 20.91 -12.99 5.46
C GLN A 28 19.80 -12.63 4.45
N HIS A 29 19.08 -11.53 4.69
CA HIS A 29 17.91 -11.09 3.93
C HIS A 29 16.91 -12.23 3.65
N PRO A 30 16.40 -12.92 4.70
CA PRO A 30 15.47 -14.04 4.53
C PRO A 30 14.14 -13.56 3.93
N LEU A 31 13.49 -14.43 3.15
CA LEU A 31 12.12 -14.21 2.68
C LEU A 31 11.15 -14.78 3.72
N ILE A 32 10.41 -13.90 4.39
CA ILE A 32 9.36 -14.24 5.34
C ILE A 32 8.05 -14.43 4.56
N LEU A 33 7.55 -15.66 4.52
CA LEU A 33 6.28 -16.01 3.89
C LEU A 33 5.22 -16.24 4.96
N ALA A 34 4.35 -15.24 5.15
CA ALA A 34 3.34 -15.27 6.18
C ALA A 34 2.00 -15.86 5.69
N ILE A 35 1.37 -16.72 6.48
CA ILE A 35 0.04 -17.26 6.20
C ILE A 35 -1.03 -16.25 6.72
N PRO A 36 -1.88 -15.68 5.85
CA PRO A 36 -2.88 -14.71 6.29
C PRO A 36 -4.02 -15.33 7.11
N LYS A 37 -4.69 -14.56 7.98
CA LYS A 37 -4.48 -13.11 8.22
C LYS A 37 -3.53 -12.86 9.39
N GLY A 38 -3.71 -13.57 10.50
CA GLY A 38 -2.96 -13.37 11.74
C GLY A 38 -1.45 -13.58 11.62
N GLY A 39 -1.01 -14.53 10.78
CA GLY A 39 0.41 -14.76 10.52
C GLY A 39 1.15 -13.57 9.90
N VAL A 40 0.45 -12.68 9.19
CA VAL A 40 1.06 -11.48 8.57
C VAL A 40 1.55 -10.48 9.61
N ALA A 41 0.80 -10.29 10.70
CA ALA A 41 1.21 -9.42 11.81
C ALA A 41 2.50 -9.94 12.47
N VAL A 42 2.60 -11.26 12.67
CA VAL A 42 3.82 -11.88 13.19
C VAL A 42 4.97 -11.76 12.17
N GLY A 43 4.68 -12.05 10.89
CA GLY A 43 5.66 -12.00 9.81
C GLY A 43 6.26 -10.62 9.59
N ARG A 44 5.48 -9.54 9.74
CA ARG A 44 6.02 -8.16 9.69
C ARG A 44 7.05 -7.92 10.77
N GLY A 45 6.76 -8.31 12.02
CA GLY A 45 7.72 -8.16 13.10
C GLY A 45 9.02 -8.94 12.85
N LEU A 46 8.92 -10.14 12.27
CA LEU A 46 10.09 -10.93 11.87
C LEU A 46 10.88 -10.27 10.74
N ALA A 47 10.21 -9.80 9.69
CA ALA A 47 10.86 -9.16 8.55
C ALA A 47 11.62 -7.90 8.98
N ASP A 48 11.02 -7.06 9.85
CA ASP A 48 11.67 -5.88 10.44
C ASP A 48 12.91 -6.27 11.25
N ALA A 49 12.81 -7.27 12.13
CA ALA A 49 13.88 -7.62 13.06
C ALA A 49 15.03 -8.41 12.41
N LEU A 50 14.75 -9.16 11.34
CA LEU A 50 15.73 -10.00 10.64
C LEU A 50 16.30 -9.35 9.38
N GLU A 51 15.88 -8.12 9.06
CA GLU A 51 16.28 -7.38 7.85
C GLU A 51 15.92 -8.17 6.57
N GLY A 52 14.74 -8.82 6.61
CA GLY A 52 14.21 -9.70 5.57
C GLY A 52 13.09 -9.08 4.75
N ASP A 53 12.57 -9.84 3.79
CA ASP A 53 11.44 -9.45 2.95
C ASP A 53 10.15 -10.10 3.46
N LEU A 54 9.03 -9.37 3.50
CA LEU A 54 7.73 -9.95 3.77
C LEU A 54 6.93 -10.21 2.50
N ASP A 55 6.39 -11.42 2.37
CA ASP A 55 5.34 -11.78 1.40
C ASP A 55 4.30 -12.70 2.06
N VAL A 56 3.21 -12.99 1.36
CA VAL A 56 2.13 -13.88 1.80
C VAL A 56 2.21 -15.24 1.12
N MET A 57 1.86 -16.27 1.87
CA MET A 57 1.61 -17.62 1.36
C MET A 57 0.11 -17.91 1.51
N LEU A 58 -0.65 -17.83 0.41
CA LEU A 58 -2.10 -17.96 0.48
C LEU A 58 -2.51 -19.42 0.59
N VAL A 59 -3.00 -19.75 1.78
CA VAL A 59 -3.47 -21.07 2.17
C VAL A 59 -4.77 -20.91 2.94
N SER A 60 -5.73 -21.80 2.70
CA SER A 60 -6.98 -21.84 3.45
C SER A 60 -7.22 -23.23 4.03
N LYS A 61 -7.74 -23.29 5.26
CA LYS A 61 -8.14 -24.54 5.92
C LYS A 61 -9.42 -25.06 5.26
N LEU A 62 -9.50 -26.36 5.08
CA LEU A 62 -10.73 -27.06 4.68
C LEU A 62 -11.47 -27.49 5.93
N ALA A 63 -12.70 -27.03 6.09
CA ALA A 63 -13.51 -27.33 7.26
C ALA A 63 -14.11 -28.75 7.16
N GLY A 64 -14.24 -29.44 8.31
CA GLY A 64 -15.01 -30.67 8.36
C GLY A 64 -16.52 -30.42 8.21
N PRO A 65 -17.32 -31.48 8.04
CA PRO A 65 -18.78 -31.39 8.12
C PRO A 65 -19.20 -30.70 9.42
N ASP A 66 -20.32 -29.96 9.38
CA ASP A 66 -20.92 -29.27 10.52
C ASP A 66 -20.02 -28.24 11.22
N ASN A 67 -19.08 -27.61 10.49
CA ASN A 67 -18.12 -26.66 11.07
C ASN A 67 -17.30 -27.27 12.23
N ALA A 68 -16.98 -28.56 12.14
CA ALA A 68 -16.13 -29.22 13.11
C ALA A 68 -14.85 -28.41 13.38
N VAL A 69 -14.53 -28.24 14.67
CA VAL A 69 -13.40 -27.42 15.15
C VAL A 69 -12.05 -27.84 14.54
N ALA A 70 -11.93 -29.11 14.14
CA ALA A 70 -10.73 -29.66 13.51
C ALA A 70 -10.80 -29.59 11.97
N ALA A 71 -9.82 -28.93 11.35
CA ALA A 71 -9.66 -28.89 9.89
C ALA A 71 -9.36 -30.29 9.31
N ILE A 72 -10.03 -30.64 8.20
CA ILE A 72 -9.83 -31.91 7.49
C ILE A 72 -8.69 -31.83 6.45
N GLY A 73 -8.20 -30.62 6.19
CA GLY A 73 -7.16 -30.36 5.20
C GLY A 73 -6.85 -28.88 5.05
N ALA A 74 -6.04 -28.56 4.04
CA ALA A 74 -5.78 -27.20 3.61
C ALA A 74 -5.50 -27.16 2.11
N VAL A 75 -5.87 -26.07 1.45
CA VAL A 75 -5.63 -25.83 0.02
C VAL A 75 -4.81 -24.57 -0.16
N THR A 76 -3.91 -24.57 -1.13
CA THR A 76 -3.16 -23.39 -1.57
C THR A 76 -3.77 -22.80 -2.83
N GLU A 77 -3.44 -21.56 -3.15
CA GLU A 77 -3.96 -20.86 -4.33
C GLU A 77 -3.70 -21.58 -5.68
N ASN A 78 -2.65 -22.40 -5.76
CA ASN A 78 -2.30 -23.15 -6.97
C ASN A 78 -3.12 -24.45 -7.11
N GLY A 79 -4.06 -24.70 -6.20
CA GLY A 79 -4.91 -25.89 -6.22
C GLY A 79 -4.35 -27.09 -5.48
N TRP A 80 -3.11 -27.05 -4.99
CA TRP A 80 -2.53 -28.15 -4.21
C TRP A 80 -3.21 -28.26 -2.85
N THR A 81 -3.50 -29.49 -2.43
CA THR A 81 -4.31 -29.76 -1.24
C THR A 81 -3.64 -30.79 -0.34
N TYR A 82 -3.54 -30.46 0.94
CA TYR A 82 -3.15 -31.38 2.00
C TYR A 82 -4.41 -31.94 2.68
N ALA A 83 -4.49 -33.25 2.82
CA ALA A 83 -5.54 -33.90 3.61
C ALA A 83 -4.95 -34.36 4.95
N VAL A 84 -5.66 -34.09 6.05
CA VAL A 84 -5.27 -34.58 7.38
C VAL A 84 -5.77 -36.02 7.54
N GLU A 85 -4.89 -36.94 7.92
CA GLU A 85 -5.29 -38.31 8.25
C GLU A 85 -6.20 -38.34 9.49
N ARG A 86 -7.36 -39.00 9.38
CA ARG A 86 -8.29 -39.12 10.50
C ARG A 86 -7.84 -40.26 11.43
N PRO A 87 -8.02 -40.14 12.76
CA PRO A 87 -7.64 -41.17 13.74
C PRO A 87 -8.24 -42.56 13.48
N ALA A 88 -9.38 -42.63 12.77
CA ALA A 88 -10.06 -43.87 12.43
C ALA A 88 -9.65 -44.45 11.05
N GLY A 89 -8.62 -43.91 10.38
CA GLY A 89 -8.16 -44.38 9.07
C GLY A 89 -9.11 -44.09 7.89
N GLY A 90 -10.25 -43.44 8.14
CA GLY A 90 -11.21 -43.06 7.09
C GLY A 90 -10.78 -41.81 6.34
N GLN A 91 -10.85 -41.86 5.00
CA GLN A 91 -10.71 -40.66 4.17
C GLN A 91 -11.81 -39.64 4.51
N PRO A 92 -11.55 -38.32 4.38
CA PRO A 92 -12.62 -37.33 4.37
C PRO A 92 -13.68 -37.72 3.34
N ASP A 93 -14.95 -37.38 3.60
CA ASP A 93 -15.99 -37.54 2.57
C ASP A 93 -15.51 -36.85 1.28
N PRO A 94 -15.29 -37.61 0.18
CA PRO A 94 -14.71 -37.07 -1.04
C PRO A 94 -15.54 -35.93 -1.63
N VAL A 95 -16.87 -35.97 -1.46
CA VAL A 95 -17.77 -34.96 -2.00
C VAL A 95 -17.64 -33.66 -1.21
N HIS A 96 -17.77 -33.73 0.12
CA HIS A 96 -17.59 -32.58 1.01
C HIS A 96 -16.20 -31.95 0.85
N PHE A 97 -15.15 -32.78 0.79
CA PHE A 97 -13.77 -32.31 0.62
C PHE A 97 -13.58 -31.55 -0.70
N ALA A 98 -14.15 -32.06 -1.80
CA ALA A 98 -14.08 -31.40 -3.10
C ALA A 98 -14.85 -30.06 -3.11
N GLN A 99 -16.02 -30.00 -2.47
CA GLN A 99 -16.81 -28.78 -2.34
C GLN A 99 -16.08 -27.69 -1.54
N GLU A 100 -15.59 -28.04 -0.35
CA GLU A 100 -14.80 -27.13 0.49
C GLU A 100 -13.55 -26.63 -0.26
N ARG A 101 -12.85 -27.54 -0.95
CA ARG A 101 -11.67 -27.18 -1.76
C ARG A 101 -12.01 -26.12 -2.82
N LEU A 102 -13.12 -26.29 -3.55
CA LEU A 102 -13.52 -25.34 -4.58
C LEU A 102 -13.87 -23.98 -3.98
N ALA A 103 -14.68 -23.98 -2.92
CA ALA A 103 -15.06 -22.75 -2.21
C ALA A 103 -13.85 -21.99 -1.67
N LYS A 104 -12.87 -22.70 -1.10
CA LYS A 104 -11.62 -22.07 -0.63
C LYS A 104 -10.73 -21.58 -1.76
N LEU A 105 -10.70 -22.24 -2.91
CA LEU A 105 -9.94 -21.75 -4.06
C LEU A 105 -10.48 -20.41 -4.57
N ASP A 106 -11.80 -20.24 -4.64
CA ASP A 106 -12.40 -18.97 -5.02
C ASP A 106 -12.11 -17.86 -4.00
N LEU A 107 -12.16 -18.18 -2.70
CA LEU A 107 -11.72 -17.26 -1.65
C LEU A 107 -10.24 -16.86 -1.81
N LEU A 108 -9.35 -17.83 -2.07
CA LEU A 108 -7.92 -17.56 -2.25
C LEU A 108 -7.65 -16.72 -3.50
N ARG A 109 -8.43 -16.90 -4.58
CA ARG A 109 -8.36 -16.03 -5.77
C ARG A 109 -8.74 -14.59 -5.44
N GLN A 110 -9.82 -14.39 -4.68
CA GLN A 110 -10.23 -13.06 -4.23
C GLN A 110 -9.16 -12.43 -3.33
N GLN A 111 -8.60 -13.19 -2.39
CA GLN A 111 -7.51 -12.71 -1.52
C GLN A 111 -6.23 -12.39 -2.30
N CYS A 112 -5.89 -13.18 -3.33
CA CYS A 112 -4.77 -12.89 -4.23
C CYS A 112 -4.95 -11.53 -4.92
N ALA A 113 -6.18 -11.24 -5.40
CA ALA A 113 -6.52 -9.95 -5.99
C ALA A 113 -6.50 -8.78 -4.97
N ILE A 114 -6.54 -9.05 -3.65
CA ILE A 114 -6.48 -8.01 -2.63
C ILE A 114 -5.05 -7.79 -2.12
N TYR A 115 -4.27 -8.86 -1.93
CA TYR A 115 -2.95 -8.79 -1.27
C TYR A 115 -1.78 -8.69 -2.24
N THR A 116 -1.96 -9.13 -3.50
CA THR A 116 -0.88 -9.20 -4.51
C THR A 116 -1.23 -8.48 -5.81
N SER A 117 -2.32 -7.71 -5.86
CA SER A 117 -2.77 -6.99 -7.07
C SER A 117 -1.72 -6.07 -7.69
N HIS A 118 -0.80 -5.54 -6.87
CA HIS A 118 0.11 -4.47 -7.26
C HIS A 118 1.59 -4.84 -7.12
N ARG A 119 1.91 -6.14 -6.92
CA ARG A 119 3.30 -6.61 -6.88
C ARG A 119 3.45 -8.05 -7.35
N ALA A 120 4.57 -8.32 -8.03
CA ALA A 120 5.00 -9.69 -8.25
C ALA A 120 5.31 -10.36 -6.90
N ARG A 121 5.03 -11.66 -6.82
CA ARG A 121 5.45 -12.48 -5.68
C ARG A 121 6.96 -12.50 -5.61
N LEU A 122 7.49 -12.46 -4.40
CA LEU A 122 8.91 -12.59 -4.19
C LEU A 122 9.33 -14.04 -4.45
N ASP A 123 10.36 -14.20 -5.27
CA ASP A 123 10.89 -15.51 -5.65
C ASP A 123 11.65 -16.14 -4.46
N PRO A 124 11.22 -17.32 -3.98
CA PRO A 124 11.91 -18.04 -2.91
C PRO A 124 13.16 -18.81 -3.38
N HIS A 125 13.39 -18.93 -4.69
CA HIS A 125 14.47 -19.74 -5.25
C HIS A 125 15.85 -19.34 -4.71
N GLY A 126 16.58 -20.32 -4.16
CA GLY A 126 17.93 -20.13 -3.62
C GLY A 126 18.02 -19.26 -2.37
N ARG A 127 16.89 -18.85 -1.76
CA ARG A 127 16.87 -18.00 -0.55
C ARG A 127 16.66 -18.83 0.72
N VAL A 128 17.01 -18.23 1.86
CA VAL A 128 16.47 -18.68 3.16
C VAL A 128 15.04 -18.19 3.26
N VAL A 129 14.10 -19.12 3.41
CA VAL A 129 12.67 -18.84 3.50
C VAL A 129 12.18 -19.20 4.89
N ILE A 130 11.47 -18.28 5.53
CA ILE A 130 10.84 -18.49 6.83
C ILE A 130 9.33 -18.44 6.65
N LEU A 131 8.68 -19.60 6.71
CA LEU A 131 7.22 -19.72 6.74
C LEU A 131 6.71 -19.43 8.16
N VAL A 132 5.78 -18.49 8.27
CA VAL A 132 5.26 -18.01 9.57
C VAL A 132 3.74 -18.02 9.64
N ASP A 133 3.22 -18.39 10.80
CA ASP A 133 1.81 -18.30 11.19
C ASP A 133 1.71 -17.89 12.67
N ASP A 134 0.54 -17.46 13.14
CA ASP A 134 0.35 -17.10 14.56
C ASP A 134 0.19 -18.31 15.49
N GLY A 135 -0.03 -19.50 14.92
CA GLY A 135 0.13 -20.75 15.65
C GLY A 135 -0.15 -22.00 14.82
N ILE A 136 0.24 -23.16 15.35
CA ILE A 136 -0.01 -24.47 14.72
C ILE A 136 -0.92 -25.32 15.60
N CYS A 137 -2.11 -25.68 15.10
CA CYS A 137 -2.93 -26.73 15.71
C CYS A 137 -2.67 -28.08 15.02
N THR A 138 -3.24 -28.31 13.84
CA THR A 138 -3.10 -29.58 13.10
C THR A 138 -1.88 -29.61 12.19
N GLY A 139 -1.33 -28.44 11.84
CA GLY A 139 -0.23 -28.30 10.88
C GLY A 139 -0.68 -28.31 9.41
N ALA A 140 -1.97 -28.50 9.11
CA ALA A 140 -2.46 -28.64 7.73
C ALA A 140 -2.10 -27.45 6.82
N THR A 141 -2.29 -26.21 7.30
CA THR A 141 -1.95 -25.00 6.54
C THR A 141 -0.46 -24.90 6.29
N MET A 142 0.35 -25.13 7.33
CA MET A 142 1.80 -25.11 7.23
C MET A 142 2.32 -26.20 6.27
N MET A 143 1.71 -27.38 6.28
CA MET A 143 2.07 -28.46 5.35
C MET A 143 1.77 -28.12 3.89
N ALA A 144 0.61 -27.52 3.63
CA ALA A 144 0.27 -27.03 2.29
C ALA A 144 1.22 -25.91 1.81
N ALA A 145 1.60 -25.02 2.73
CA ALA A 145 2.62 -24.00 2.48
C ALA A 145 3.99 -24.62 2.16
N ILE A 146 4.50 -25.52 3.00
CA ILE A 146 5.78 -26.21 2.82
C ILE A 146 5.84 -26.90 1.47
N HIS A 147 4.78 -27.65 1.09
CA HIS A 147 4.75 -28.34 -0.19
C HIS A 147 4.92 -27.37 -1.37
N THR A 148 4.22 -26.25 -1.34
CA THR A 148 4.28 -25.25 -2.42
C THR A 148 5.65 -24.58 -2.48
N VAL A 149 6.21 -24.18 -1.33
CA VAL A 149 7.48 -23.47 -1.27
C VAL A 149 8.66 -24.37 -1.62
N ARG A 150 8.67 -25.63 -1.18
CA ARG A 150 9.75 -26.59 -1.52
C ARG A 150 9.96 -26.76 -3.01
N ARG A 151 8.89 -26.72 -3.80
CA ARG A 151 8.95 -26.85 -5.27
C ARG A 151 9.58 -25.63 -5.95
N GLN A 152 9.67 -24.51 -5.24
CA GLN A 152 10.34 -23.29 -5.70
C GLN A 152 11.83 -23.31 -5.34
N GLN A 153 12.33 -24.41 -4.76
CA GLN A 153 13.75 -24.69 -4.48
C GLN A 153 14.44 -23.60 -3.64
N PRO A 154 13.94 -23.30 -2.42
CA PRO A 154 14.66 -22.45 -1.49
C PRO A 154 15.97 -23.12 -1.05
N ALA A 155 16.97 -22.30 -0.70
CA ALA A 155 18.22 -22.82 -0.13
C ALA A 155 17.99 -23.43 1.27
N ARG A 156 17.03 -22.87 2.02
CA ARG A 156 16.60 -23.39 3.32
C ARG A 156 15.16 -23.00 3.60
N LEU A 157 14.37 -23.92 4.14
CA LEU A 157 12.98 -23.70 4.53
C LEU A 157 12.81 -23.90 6.03
N VAL A 158 12.61 -22.78 6.73
CA VAL A 158 12.36 -22.71 8.17
C VAL A 158 10.87 -22.50 8.40
N CYS A 159 10.28 -23.22 9.35
CA CYS A 159 8.94 -22.91 9.85
C CYS A 159 9.03 -22.29 11.24
N ALA A 160 8.45 -21.13 11.43
CA ALA A 160 8.51 -20.38 12.67
C ALA A 160 7.11 -20.05 13.17
N VAL A 161 6.77 -20.44 14.40
CA VAL A 161 5.50 -20.06 15.03
C VAL A 161 5.67 -19.77 16.52
N PRO A 162 4.87 -18.85 17.11
CA PRO A 162 4.96 -18.59 18.55
C PRO A 162 4.47 -19.77 19.40
N ILE A 163 3.37 -20.41 18.99
CA ILE A 163 2.71 -21.50 19.72
C ILE A 163 2.39 -22.66 18.76
N GLY A 164 2.60 -23.89 19.20
CA GLY A 164 2.26 -25.06 18.38
C GLY A 164 1.87 -26.29 19.19
N ALA A 165 0.85 -27.00 18.73
CA ALA A 165 0.45 -28.27 19.29
C ALA A 165 1.47 -29.36 18.95
N PRO A 166 1.81 -30.28 19.89
CA PRO A 166 2.82 -31.31 19.66
C PRO A 166 2.58 -32.14 18.40
N LYS A 167 1.33 -32.52 18.12
CA LYS A 167 0.96 -33.30 16.92
C LYS A 167 1.22 -32.53 15.62
N GLY A 168 0.76 -31.27 15.54
CA GLY A 168 0.99 -30.43 14.36
C GLY A 168 2.46 -30.13 14.14
N LEU A 169 3.21 -29.84 15.21
CA LEU A 169 4.65 -29.61 15.15
C LEU A 169 5.43 -30.84 14.69
N ALA A 170 5.01 -32.06 15.08
CA ALA A 170 5.66 -33.29 14.65
C ALA A 170 5.56 -33.50 13.14
N VAL A 171 4.37 -33.26 12.56
CA VAL A 171 4.14 -33.37 11.10
C VAL A 171 4.99 -32.33 10.36
N VAL A 172 5.00 -31.08 10.82
CA VAL A 172 5.77 -30.00 10.19
C VAL A 172 7.29 -30.23 10.27
N ARG A 173 7.80 -30.75 11.40
CA ARG A 173 9.22 -31.10 11.59
C ARG A 173 9.73 -32.16 10.63
N ALA A 174 8.86 -33.02 10.12
CA ALA A 174 9.25 -34.04 9.16
C ALA A 174 9.52 -33.47 7.75
N CYS A 175 9.14 -32.22 7.46
CA CYS A 175 9.16 -31.67 6.10
C CYS A 175 9.86 -30.31 5.95
N ALA A 176 10.05 -29.57 7.05
CA ALA A 176 10.88 -28.36 7.08
C ALA A 176 12.34 -28.69 7.42
N ASP A 177 13.29 -27.84 7.00
CA ASP A 177 14.70 -28.00 7.39
C ASP A 177 14.91 -27.66 8.87
N GLU A 178 14.09 -26.75 9.39
CA GLU A 178 14.09 -26.34 10.78
C GLU A 178 12.70 -25.89 11.21
N VAL A 179 12.34 -26.18 12.46
CA VAL A 179 11.09 -25.70 13.07
C VAL A 179 11.40 -24.99 14.37
N VAL A 180 11.12 -23.69 14.39
CA VAL A 180 11.26 -22.84 15.57
C VAL A 180 9.86 -22.62 16.16
N CYS A 181 9.68 -23.08 17.39
CA CYS A 181 8.44 -22.90 18.14
C CYS A 181 8.77 -22.45 19.56
N LEU A 182 8.29 -21.28 19.98
CA LEU A 182 8.62 -20.74 21.30
C LEU A 182 7.95 -21.54 22.42
N ARG A 183 6.70 -21.98 22.20
CA ARG A 183 5.89 -22.66 23.22
C ARG A 183 5.09 -23.81 22.61
N ALA A 184 5.17 -24.99 23.24
CA ALA A 184 4.28 -26.10 22.92
C ALA A 184 2.92 -25.90 23.63
N ALA A 185 1.82 -25.98 22.89
CA ALA A 185 0.48 -25.97 23.45
C ALA A 185 0.17 -27.29 24.18
N GLY A 186 -0.83 -27.26 25.07
CA GLY A 186 -1.40 -28.46 25.68
C GLY A 186 -2.13 -29.37 24.68
N THR A 187 -2.79 -30.41 25.18
CA THR A 187 -3.46 -31.42 24.36
C THR A 187 -4.65 -30.91 23.54
N ASP A 188 -5.21 -29.74 23.89
CA ASP A 188 -6.32 -29.11 23.19
C ASP A 188 -5.97 -27.65 22.82
N PRO A 189 -5.33 -27.43 21.65
CA PRO A 189 -4.66 -26.17 21.33
C PRO A 189 -5.64 -25.14 20.76
N ASP A 190 -6.20 -24.30 21.62
CA ASP A 190 -6.78 -23.02 21.17
C ASP A 190 -5.68 -21.97 21.10
N ILE A 191 -5.31 -21.58 19.88
CA ILE A 191 -4.30 -20.53 19.62
C ILE A 191 -4.72 -19.22 20.30
N HIS A 192 -6.02 -18.91 20.37
CA HIS A 192 -6.49 -17.66 21.00
C HIS A 192 -6.06 -17.57 22.46
N HIS A 193 -6.07 -18.69 23.20
CA HIS A 193 -5.70 -18.72 24.62
C HIS A 193 -4.20 -18.55 24.88
N ALA A 194 -3.36 -18.63 23.84
CA ALA A 194 -1.94 -18.34 23.94
C ALA A 194 -1.64 -16.83 24.01
N TYR A 195 -2.60 -15.97 23.68
CA TYR A 195 -2.48 -14.52 23.62
C TYR A 195 -3.40 -13.83 24.64
N GLN A 196 -2.93 -12.75 25.25
CA GLN A 196 -3.77 -11.89 26.10
C GLN A 196 -4.66 -10.98 25.25
N ARG A 197 -4.11 -10.43 24.16
CA ARG A 197 -4.82 -9.65 23.14
C ARG A 197 -4.71 -10.35 21.79
N PHE A 198 -5.87 -10.68 21.19
CA PHE A 198 -5.94 -11.36 19.90
C PHE A 198 -6.99 -10.71 19.00
N PRO A 199 -6.79 -9.44 18.60
CA PRO A 199 -7.71 -8.76 17.68
C PRO A 199 -7.78 -9.52 16.35
N GLN A 200 -8.94 -9.43 15.69
CA GLN A 200 -9.07 -9.93 14.32
C GLN A 200 -8.28 -9.01 13.38
N VAL A 201 -7.43 -9.61 12.56
CA VAL A 201 -6.68 -8.90 11.51
C VAL A 201 -7.53 -8.90 10.26
N ASP A 202 -7.86 -7.71 9.74
CA ASP A 202 -8.65 -7.57 8.52
C ASP A 202 -7.79 -7.43 7.26
N ASP A 203 -8.44 -7.37 6.09
CA ASP A 203 -7.72 -7.27 4.81
C ASP A 203 -7.02 -5.92 4.63
N ALA A 204 -7.52 -4.85 5.24
CA ALA A 204 -6.90 -3.53 5.17
C ALA A 204 -5.60 -3.51 5.99
N GLU A 205 -5.61 -4.13 7.16
CA GLU A 205 -4.42 -4.31 8.00
C GLU A 205 -3.37 -5.19 7.33
N VAL A 206 -3.77 -6.32 6.72
CA VAL A 206 -2.85 -7.16 5.94
C VAL A 206 -2.18 -6.36 4.82
N ARG A 207 -2.94 -5.55 4.06
CA ARG A 207 -2.37 -4.69 3.02
C ARG A 207 -1.37 -3.69 3.58
N ALA A 208 -1.73 -2.99 4.66
CA ALA A 208 -0.84 -2.01 5.29
C ALA A 208 0.50 -2.62 5.74
N LEU A 209 0.45 -3.83 6.31
CA LEU A 209 1.66 -4.54 6.77
C LEU A 209 2.54 -5.03 5.62
N LEU A 210 1.94 -5.47 4.51
CA LEU A 210 2.68 -5.91 3.31
C LEU A 210 3.29 -4.75 2.53
N TRP A 211 2.63 -3.59 2.51
CA TRP A 211 3.06 -2.46 1.70
C TRP A 211 4.21 -1.65 2.32
N ARG A 212 4.42 -1.77 3.64
CA ARG A 212 5.48 -1.09 4.38
C ARG A 212 6.91 -1.43 3.88
N ASP A 213 7.14 -2.66 3.41
CA ASP A 213 8.45 -3.04 2.83
C ASP A 213 8.64 -2.47 1.43
N ILE A 214 7.58 -2.28 0.65
CA ILE A 214 7.69 -1.62 -0.66
C ILE A 214 8.05 -0.16 -0.46
N GLU A 215 7.49 0.51 0.55
CA GLU A 215 7.87 1.87 0.91
C GLU A 215 9.33 1.95 1.36
N SER A 216 9.80 1.02 2.21
CA SER A 216 11.19 1.00 2.71
C SER A 216 12.22 0.57 1.66
N ARG A 217 11.90 -0.43 0.81
CA ARG A 217 12.79 -0.96 -0.24
C ARG A 217 12.78 -0.10 -1.49
N ASN A 218 11.65 0.48 -1.85
CA ASN A 218 11.69 1.59 -2.78
C ASN A 218 12.47 2.71 -2.12
N ALA A 219 12.27 3.08 -0.86
CA ALA A 219 13.12 4.07 -0.19
C ALA A 219 14.59 3.67 0.02
N GLU A 220 15.05 2.43 -0.24
CA GLU A 220 16.45 1.97 -0.18
C GLU A 220 17.08 1.71 -1.57
N ALA A 221 16.35 1.08 -2.49
CA ALA A 221 16.73 0.92 -3.90
C ALA A 221 16.61 2.25 -4.68
N ILE A 222 15.64 3.10 -4.29
CA ILE A 222 15.59 4.53 -4.59
C ILE A 222 16.42 5.29 -3.54
N GLY A 223 16.60 4.79 -2.31
CA GLY A 223 17.38 5.42 -1.24
C GLY A 223 18.86 5.62 -1.48
N ALA A 224 19.51 4.62 -2.06
CA ALA A 224 20.93 4.69 -2.35
C ALA A 224 21.26 5.67 -3.49
N ARG A 225 20.26 6.19 -4.22
CA ARG A 225 20.49 7.10 -5.35
C ARG A 225 19.56 8.32 -5.46
N ALA A 226 18.47 8.41 -4.70
CA ALA A 226 17.42 9.43 -4.88
C ALA A 226 16.91 10.11 -3.58
N LEU A 227 17.50 9.81 -2.42
CA LEU A 227 17.45 10.71 -1.25
C LEU A 227 18.49 11.85 -1.34
N ALA A 228 19.31 11.88 -2.41
CA ALA A 228 20.41 12.82 -2.56
C ALA A 228 20.04 14.18 -3.20
N ASP A 229 18.94 14.30 -3.96
CA ASP A 229 18.74 15.49 -4.82
C ASP A 229 17.55 16.40 -4.45
N GLY A 230 16.48 15.88 -3.84
CA GLY A 230 15.30 16.69 -3.45
C GLY A 230 15.47 17.43 -2.11
N LEU A 231 15.22 18.74 -2.09
CA LEU A 231 15.35 19.58 -0.90
C LEU A 231 14.12 19.46 0.01
N PRO A 232 14.25 18.98 1.26
CA PRO A 232 13.13 18.95 2.19
C PRO A 232 12.70 20.36 2.58
N VAL A 233 11.39 20.61 2.52
CA VAL A 233 10.78 21.88 2.92
C VAL A 233 9.72 21.64 3.99
N GLY A 234 9.50 22.67 4.82
CA GLY A 234 8.54 22.59 5.91
C GLY A 234 7.75 23.88 6.02
N ILE A 235 6.47 23.85 5.64
CA ILE A 235 5.61 25.01 5.51
C ILE A 235 4.74 25.11 6.76
N ALA A 236 4.86 26.22 7.50
CA ALA A 236 4.00 26.46 8.66
C ALA A 236 2.59 26.83 8.19
N CYS A 237 1.57 26.13 8.67
CA CYS A 237 0.17 26.34 8.31
C CYS A 237 -0.74 25.89 9.46
N ASP A 238 -1.69 26.73 9.90
CA ASP A 238 -2.69 26.40 10.93
C ASP A 238 -2.12 25.76 12.22
N GLY A 239 -0.95 26.23 12.68
CA GLY A 239 -0.29 25.68 13.87
C GLY A 239 0.34 24.29 13.68
N THR A 240 0.33 23.75 12.46
CA THR A 240 1.06 22.54 12.06
C THR A 240 2.17 22.87 11.05
N ARG A 241 3.01 21.88 10.76
CA ARG A 241 4.04 21.96 9.73
C ARG A 241 3.75 20.94 8.63
N LEU A 242 3.42 21.44 7.45
CA LEU A 242 3.26 20.62 6.26
C LEU A 242 4.65 20.26 5.73
N HIS A 243 4.88 18.98 5.53
CA HIS A 243 6.14 18.48 4.99
C HIS A 243 6.05 18.39 3.47
N GLY A 244 7.13 18.77 2.79
CA GLY A 244 7.23 18.62 1.36
C GLY A 244 8.65 18.39 0.87
N VAL A 245 8.76 18.01 -0.39
CA VAL A 245 10.03 17.77 -1.09
C VAL A 245 10.03 18.61 -2.36
N LEU A 246 11.02 19.51 -2.46
CA LEU A 246 11.24 20.39 -3.60
C LEU A 246 12.37 19.84 -4.46
N ASP A 247 12.11 19.61 -5.74
CA ASP A 247 13.10 19.18 -6.71
C ASP A 247 13.02 20.05 -7.97
N ALA A 248 14.15 20.27 -8.63
CA ALA A 248 14.20 21.08 -9.83
C ALA A 248 15.33 20.65 -10.79
N PRO A 249 15.04 20.56 -12.10
CA PRO A 249 16.09 20.48 -13.12
C PRO A 249 16.86 21.81 -13.20
N GLY A 250 18.01 21.81 -13.89
CA GLY A 250 18.92 22.97 -13.90
C GLY A 250 18.34 24.30 -14.43
N ASN A 251 17.34 24.26 -15.32
CA ASN A 251 16.67 25.46 -15.83
C ASN A 251 15.17 25.18 -16.02
N PRO A 252 14.37 25.22 -14.93
CA PRO A 252 12.98 24.84 -15.00
C PRO A 252 12.14 25.95 -15.65
N VAL A 253 11.21 25.56 -16.52
CA VAL A 253 10.28 26.49 -17.19
C VAL A 253 9.04 26.82 -16.33
N GLY A 254 8.79 26.03 -15.29
CA GLY A 254 7.68 26.20 -14.37
C GLY A 254 7.81 25.28 -13.17
N LEU A 255 6.95 25.47 -12.17
CA LEU A 255 6.86 24.62 -10.99
C LEU A 255 5.50 23.94 -10.91
N VAL A 256 5.50 22.62 -10.71
CA VAL A 256 4.29 21.83 -10.47
C VAL A 256 4.19 21.52 -8.99
N LEU A 257 3.17 22.10 -8.35
CA LEU A 257 2.80 21.78 -6.99
C LEU A 257 1.95 20.51 -6.98
N MET A 258 2.50 19.43 -6.43
CA MET A 258 1.87 18.12 -6.38
C MET A 258 1.27 17.88 -5.00
N VAL A 259 -0.05 17.90 -4.90
CA VAL A 259 -0.77 17.84 -3.62
C VAL A 259 -1.62 16.59 -3.46
N HIS A 260 -1.61 16.06 -2.24
CA HIS A 260 -2.50 15.00 -1.78
C HIS A 260 -2.98 15.29 -0.36
N ALA A 261 -4.02 14.58 0.07
CA ALA A 261 -4.65 14.73 1.38
C ALA A 261 -4.94 13.35 2.00
N SER A 262 -3.89 12.53 2.11
CA SER A 262 -3.99 11.13 2.54
C SER A 262 -3.38 10.86 3.91
N GLY A 263 -2.51 11.75 4.43
CA GLY A 263 -1.85 11.55 5.72
C GLY A 263 -0.70 10.55 5.69
N GLY A 264 -0.02 10.40 4.54
CA GLY A 264 1.08 9.46 4.30
C GLY A 264 0.70 8.14 3.60
N GLY A 265 1.70 7.42 3.08
CA GLY A 265 1.63 6.04 2.59
C GLY A 265 1.44 5.86 1.07
N ASP A 266 0.23 5.53 0.64
CA ASP A 266 -0.04 4.92 -0.67
C ASP A 266 0.24 5.80 -1.91
N HIS A 267 0.14 7.13 -1.79
CA HIS A 267 0.30 8.05 -2.94
C HIS A 267 1.72 8.57 -3.17
N ALA A 268 2.64 8.35 -2.21
CA ALA A 268 3.98 8.92 -2.26
C ALA A 268 4.78 8.37 -3.45
N VAL A 269 4.71 7.05 -3.71
CA VAL A 269 5.47 6.39 -4.79
C VAL A 269 4.98 6.84 -6.17
N ARG A 270 3.67 6.84 -6.40
CA ARG A 270 3.06 7.31 -7.67
C ARG A 270 3.41 8.77 -7.92
N ASN A 271 3.21 9.63 -6.91
CA ASN A 271 3.48 11.06 -7.07
C ASN A 271 4.97 11.34 -7.28
N GLN A 272 5.87 10.59 -6.64
CA GLN A 272 7.32 10.68 -6.90
C GLN A 272 7.67 10.24 -8.32
N TYR A 273 7.06 9.17 -8.83
CA TYR A 273 7.29 8.74 -10.21
C TYR A 273 6.88 9.82 -11.22
N VAL A 274 5.67 10.37 -11.05
CA VAL A 274 5.16 11.46 -11.87
C VAL A 274 6.09 12.67 -11.74
N ALA A 275 6.51 13.04 -10.52
CA ALA A 275 7.43 14.16 -10.28
C ALA A 275 8.73 14.02 -11.09
N ARG A 276 9.38 12.85 -11.07
CA ARG A 276 10.61 12.60 -11.84
C ARG A 276 10.40 12.74 -13.34
N LYS A 277 9.25 12.29 -13.86
CA LYS A 277 8.88 12.46 -15.27
C LYS A 277 8.60 13.91 -15.63
N LEU A 278 8.12 14.73 -14.68
CA LEU A 278 7.99 16.17 -14.84
C LEU A 278 9.37 16.86 -14.80
N ASN A 279 10.26 16.47 -13.88
CA ASN A 279 11.63 17.00 -13.81
C ASN A 279 12.42 16.69 -15.09
N ALA A 280 12.28 15.48 -15.63
CA ALA A 280 12.88 15.09 -16.91
C ALA A 280 12.37 15.91 -18.10
N ARG A 281 11.23 16.60 -17.96
CA ARG A 281 10.66 17.53 -18.95
C ARG A 281 10.96 19.00 -18.66
N GLY A 282 11.86 19.29 -17.72
CA GLY A 282 12.25 20.67 -17.42
C GLY A 282 11.29 21.39 -16.47
N LEU A 283 10.50 20.68 -15.67
CA LEU A 283 9.61 21.26 -14.67
C LEU A 283 10.16 21.06 -13.25
N ALA A 284 10.17 22.10 -12.43
CA ALA A 284 10.37 21.93 -10.99
C ALA A 284 9.13 21.30 -10.36
N THR A 285 9.29 20.59 -9.25
CA THR A 285 8.20 19.91 -8.55
C THR A 285 8.29 20.16 -7.05
N LEU A 286 7.15 20.44 -6.43
CA LEU A 286 7.02 20.50 -4.99
C LEU A 286 5.93 19.52 -4.56
N LEU A 287 6.31 18.42 -3.91
CA LEU A 287 5.36 17.46 -3.36
C LEU A 287 4.98 17.87 -1.94
N VAL A 288 3.69 17.93 -1.61
CA VAL A 288 3.20 18.32 -0.28
C VAL A 288 2.00 17.46 0.12
N ASP A 289 2.03 16.93 1.34
CA ASP A 289 0.82 16.41 2.01
C ASP A 289 0.13 17.57 2.72
N LEU A 290 -1.13 17.83 2.36
CA LEU A 290 -1.93 18.88 2.98
C LEU A 290 -2.40 18.52 4.40
N ILE A 291 -2.14 17.28 4.84
CA ILE A 291 -2.38 16.83 6.22
C ILE A 291 -1.03 16.59 6.91
N GLY A 292 -0.83 17.21 8.08
CA GLY A 292 0.43 17.13 8.81
C GLY A 292 0.65 15.74 9.44
N PRO A 293 1.91 15.29 9.60
CA PRO A 293 2.25 13.93 10.07
C PRO A 293 1.87 13.64 11.53
N ARG A 294 1.59 14.70 12.32
CA ARG A 294 1.18 14.60 13.73
C ARG A 294 -0.29 14.89 13.95
N GLU A 295 -1.05 15.16 12.88
CA GLU A 295 -2.48 15.41 13.02
C GLU A 295 -3.23 14.08 13.17
N PRO A 296 -4.12 13.94 14.17
CA PRO A 296 -4.94 12.75 14.29
C PRO A 296 -5.78 12.58 13.02
N MET A 297 -5.59 11.46 12.35
CA MET A 297 -6.25 11.12 11.09
C MET A 297 -7.73 10.82 11.33
N ARG A 298 -8.58 11.86 11.27
CA ARG A 298 -10.04 11.73 11.28
C ARG A 298 -10.58 11.82 9.86
N ALA A 299 -11.58 10.99 9.53
CA ALA A 299 -12.24 11.01 8.22
C ALA A 299 -12.79 12.39 7.84
N GLU A 300 -13.26 13.14 8.83
CA GLU A 300 -13.79 14.51 8.72
C GLU A 300 -12.76 15.48 8.11
N LYS A 301 -11.49 15.42 8.52
CA LYS A 301 -10.45 16.32 8.00
C LYS A 301 -10.09 16.04 6.55
N ARG A 302 -10.17 14.78 6.09
CA ARG A 302 -9.92 14.41 4.68
C ARG A 302 -10.97 14.98 3.73
N GLN A 303 -12.15 15.30 4.24
CA GLN A 303 -13.31 15.76 3.47
C GLN A 303 -13.58 17.26 3.64
N ASP A 304 -12.83 17.96 4.50
CA ASP A 304 -12.93 19.41 4.66
C ASP A 304 -12.18 20.13 3.53
N ILE A 305 -12.87 20.29 2.40
CA ILE A 305 -12.32 20.94 1.20
C ILE A 305 -11.96 22.41 1.46
N ALA A 306 -12.66 23.09 2.38
CA ALA A 306 -12.36 24.48 2.71
C ALA A 306 -11.02 24.60 3.44
N MET A 307 -10.79 23.75 4.43
CA MET A 307 -9.50 23.68 5.13
C MET A 307 -8.37 23.31 4.17
N LEU A 308 -8.55 22.25 3.35
CA LEU A 308 -7.54 21.83 2.39
C LEU A 308 -7.20 22.93 1.37
N ALA A 309 -8.19 23.67 0.87
CA ALA A 309 -7.98 24.79 -0.03
C ALA A 309 -7.23 25.96 0.66
N GLY A 310 -7.55 26.24 1.93
CA GLY A 310 -6.83 27.22 2.74
C GLY A 310 -5.36 26.85 2.91
N ARG A 311 -5.06 25.58 3.21
CA ARG A 311 -3.69 25.08 3.31
C ARG A 311 -2.95 25.15 1.98
N LEU A 312 -3.60 24.75 0.89
CA LEU A 312 -3.04 24.84 -0.45
C LEU A 312 -2.68 26.30 -0.81
N ARG A 313 -3.52 27.26 -0.43
CA ARG A 313 -3.23 28.69 -0.60
C ARG A 313 -1.97 29.11 0.16
N THR A 314 -1.82 28.70 1.41
CA THR A 314 -0.61 28.98 2.20
C THR A 314 0.64 28.37 1.56
N VAL A 315 0.53 27.16 1.01
CA VAL A 315 1.63 26.50 0.29
C VAL A 315 2.04 27.32 -0.94
N ILE A 316 1.09 27.73 -1.78
CA ILE A 316 1.36 28.53 -2.99
C ILE A 316 2.01 29.88 -2.63
N GLN A 317 1.52 30.54 -1.58
CA GLN A 317 2.12 31.80 -1.10
C GLN A 317 3.57 31.62 -0.61
N ALA A 318 3.94 30.43 -0.14
CA ALA A 318 5.30 30.12 0.29
C ALA A 318 6.25 29.76 -0.87
N VAL A 319 5.72 29.29 -2.01
CA VAL A 319 6.52 28.82 -3.16
C VAL A 319 7.56 29.84 -3.64
N PRO A 320 7.21 31.13 -3.89
CA PRO A 320 8.20 32.11 -4.36
C PRO A 320 9.39 32.28 -3.41
N GLY A 321 9.15 32.16 -2.09
CA GLY A 321 10.19 32.22 -1.07
C GLY A 321 11.16 31.02 -1.17
N TYR A 322 10.63 29.81 -1.31
CA TYR A 322 11.46 28.61 -1.48
C TYR A 322 12.22 28.61 -2.81
N VAL A 323 11.58 29.00 -3.91
CA VAL A 323 12.23 29.08 -5.23
C VAL A 323 13.41 30.07 -5.20
N ARG A 324 13.22 31.25 -4.62
CA ARG A 324 14.29 32.26 -4.52
C ARG A 324 15.42 31.85 -3.58
N THR A 325 15.09 31.32 -2.40
CA THR A 325 16.08 31.06 -1.34
C THR A 325 16.78 29.71 -1.46
N ARG A 326 16.04 28.67 -1.91
CA ARG A 326 16.55 27.29 -2.00
C ARG A 326 17.04 26.94 -3.40
N LEU A 327 16.32 27.34 -4.45
CA LEU A 327 16.71 27.06 -5.84
C LEU A 327 17.52 28.20 -6.48
N ARG A 328 17.51 29.41 -5.90
CA ARG A 328 18.15 30.61 -6.44
C ARG A 328 17.68 30.97 -7.86
N LEU A 329 16.39 30.72 -8.11
CA LEU A 329 15.73 30.97 -9.39
C LEU A 329 14.76 32.17 -9.30
N PRO A 330 14.41 32.81 -10.42
CA PRO A 330 13.30 33.76 -10.48
C PRO A 330 11.96 33.07 -10.13
N VAL A 331 10.92 33.87 -9.91
CA VAL A 331 9.57 33.31 -9.68
C VAL A 331 9.15 32.51 -10.91
N LEU A 332 8.77 31.26 -10.68
CA LEU A 332 8.32 30.34 -11.73
C LEU A 332 6.79 30.36 -11.79
N PRO A 333 6.18 30.25 -12.98
CA PRO A 333 4.75 30.01 -13.10
C PRO A 333 4.39 28.68 -12.42
N VAL A 334 3.30 28.65 -11.68
CA VAL A 334 2.90 27.51 -10.85
C VAL A 334 1.70 26.79 -11.46
N GLY A 335 1.86 25.50 -11.74
CA GLY A 335 0.76 24.57 -12.01
C GLY A 335 0.46 23.71 -10.77
N CYS A 336 -0.76 23.15 -10.68
CA CYS A 336 -1.14 22.27 -9.59
C CYS A 336 -1.55 20.89 -10.13
N PHE A 337 -0.96 19.84 -9.56
CA PHE A 337 -1.34 18.45 -9.76
C PHE A 337 -2.04 17.94 -8.51
N GLY A 338 -3.35 17.68 -8.60
CA GLY A 338 -4.19 17.28 -7.47
C GLY A 338 -4.79 15.90 -7.65
N THR A 339 -4.87 15.13 -6.55
CA THR A 339 -5.49 13.79 -6.53
C THR A 339 -6.46 13.63 -5.38
N GLY A 340 -7.45 12.74 -5.50
CA GLY A 340 -8.45 12.51 -4.46
C GLY A 340 -9.16 13.80 -4.03
N THR A 341 -9.25 14.06 -2.72
CA THR A 341 -9.88 15.29 -2.18
C THR A 341 -9.02 16.55 -2.37
N ALA A 342 -7.71 16.41 -2.57
CA ALA A 342 -6.85 17.54 -2.90
C ALA A 342 -7.16 18.12 -4.29
N ALA A 343 -7.75 17.33 -5.20
CA ALA A 343 -8.24 17.83 -6.48
C ALA A 343 -9.40 18.83 -6.31
N ALA A 344 -10.34 18.54 -5.40
CA ALA A 344 -11.42 19.49 -5.07
C ALA A 344 -10.88 20.75 -4.39
N ALA A 345 -9.88 20.61 -3.52
CA ALA A 345 -9.20 21.76 -2.90
C ALA A 345 -8.51 22.64 -3.95
N ALA A 346 -7.87 22.04 -4.97
CA ALA A 346 -7.26 22.76 -6.08
C ALA A 346 -8.30 23.50 -6.93
N LEU A 347 -9.46 22.88 -7.22
CA LEU A 347 -10.58 23.55 -7.91
C LEU A 347 -11.13 24.72 -7.10
N LYS A 348 -11.35 24.51 -5.80
CA LYS A 348 -11.81 25.57 -4.89
C LYS A 348 -10.87 26.76 -4.89
N LEU A 349 -9.57 26.50 -4.74
CA LEU A 349 -8.59 27.56 -4.78
C LEU A 349 -8.57 28.27 -6.14
N ALA A 350 -8.63 27.53 -7.26
CA ALA A 350 -8.60 28.11 -8.60
C ALA A 350 -9.87 28.92 -8.96
N GLY A 351 -10.99 28.69 -8.28
CA GLY A 351 -12.21 29.50 -8.40
C GLY A 351 -12.17 30.80 -7.57
N ASP A 352 -11.23 30.92 -6.61
CA ASP A 352 -11.07 32.12 -5.82
C ASP A 352 -10.26 33.20 -6.58
N ALA A 353 -10.68 34.46 -6.44
CA ALA A 353 -9.93 35.58 -7.00
C ALA A 353 -8.49 35.63 -6.43
N GLY A 354 -7.50 35.85 -7.30
CA GLY A 354 -6.10 35.98 -6.89
C GLY A 354 -5.37 34.68 -6.59
N ALA A 355 -5.88 33.53 -7.06
CA ALA A 355 -5.12 32.29 -7.06
C ALA A 355 -3.94 32.39 -8.04
N ASP A 356 -2.71 32.32 -7.52
CA ASP A 356 -1.48 32.31 -8.33
C ASP A 356 -1.22 30.91 -8.90
N LEU A 357 -2.18 30.42 -9.69
CA LEU A 357 -2.13 29.15 -10.41
C LEU A 357 -2.34 29.41 -11.89
N HIS A 358 -1.54 28.76 -12.71
CA HIS A 358 -1.58 28.92 -14.17
C HIS A 358 -2.35 27.77 -14.83
N THR A 359 -2.34 26.58 -14.24
CA THR A 359 -3.06 25.42 -14.79
C THR A 359 -3.23 24.31 -13.75
N LEU A 360 -4.23 23.45 -13.97
CA LEU A 360 -4.54 22.28 -13.16
C LEU A 360 -4.44 20.98 -13.95
N VAL A 361 -3.93 19.94 -13.30
CA VAL A 361 -4.12 18.53 -13.68
C VAL A 361 -4.73 17.80 -12.50
N LEU A 362 -5.93 17.24 -12.68
CA LEU A 362 -6.71 16.59 -11.64
C LEU A 362 -6.86 15.11 -11.99
N ALA A 363 -6.10 14.26 -11.31
CA ALA A 363 -6.05 12.84 -11.59
C ALA A 363 -6.82 12.06 -10.53
N ALA A 364 -7.86 11.33 -10.96
CA ALA A 364 -8.77 10.57 -10.10
C ALA A 364 -9.24 11.39 -8.89
N GLY A 365 -9.61 12.63 -9.18
CA GLY A 365 -10.06 13.59 -8.19
C GLY A 365 -11.50 13.35 -7.76
N ARG A 366 -11.80 13.62 -6.50
CA ARG A 366 -13.17 13.82 -6.00
C ARG A 366 -13.66 15.22 -6.37
N VAL A 367 -13.63 15.54 -7.67
CA VAL A 367 -13.98 16.86 -8.19
C VAL A 367 -15.43 17.23 -7.93
N ASP A 368 -16.29 16.23 -7.67
CA ASP A 368 -17.66 16.38 -7.19
C ASP A 368 -17.78 17.12 -5.85
N LEU A 369 -16.70 17.18 -5.05
CA LEU A 369 -16.69 17.90 -3.79
C LEU A 369 -16.46 19.41 -3.95
N ALA A 370 -16.19 19.89 -5.18
CA ALA A 370 -16.27 21.31 -5.51
C ALA A 370 -17.70 21.62 -5.99
N ASP A 371 -18.34 22.64 -5.40
CA ASP A 371 -19.68 23.04 -5.81
C ASP A 371 -19.72 23.64 -7.24
N ALA A 372 -20.91 23.68 -7.83
CA ALA A 372 -21.09 24.13 -9.22
C ALA A 372 -20.70 25.60 -9.42
N ASP A 373 -20.86 26.44 -8.39
CA ASP A 373 -20.46 27.84 -8.41
C ASP A 373 -18.93 27.98 -8.49
N THR A 374 -18.21 27.18 -7.70
CA THR A 374 -16.75 27.05 -7.75
C THR A 374 -16.29 26.62 -9.14
N LEU A 375 -16.86 25.54 -9.69
CA LEU A 375 -16.49 25.03 -11.01
C LEU A 375 -16.69 26.09 -12.11
N GLY A 376 -17.79 26.86 -12.03
CA GLY A 376 -18.08 27.93 -12.99
C GLY A 376 -17.12 29.13 -12.92
N LYS A 377 -16.38 29.29 -11.81
CA LYS A 377 -15.42 30.37 -11.58
C LYS A 377 -13.97 30.00 -11.95
N VAL A 378 -13.66 28.72 -12.12
CA VAL A 378 -12.31 28.28 -12.51
C VAL A 378 -11.97 28.85 -13.89
N ALA A 379 -10.97 29.74 -13.92
CA ALA A 379 -10.51 30.40 -15.15
C ALA A 379 -9.26 29.75 -15.76
N VAL A 380 -8.51 28.97 -14.98
CA VAL A 380 -7.25 28.36 -15.40
C VAL A 380 -7.48 27.10 -16.24
N PRO A 381 -6.67 26.85 -17.29
CA PRO A 381 -6.77 25.64 -18.07
C PRO A 381 -6.69 24.39 -17.19
N THR A 382 -7.63 23.45 -17.34
CA THR A 382 -7.78 22.29 -16.46
C THR A 382 -7.85 20.97 -17.23
N LEU A 383 -6.93 20.06 -16.94
CA LEU A 383 -6.95 18.68 -17.43
C LEU A 383 -7.51 17.74 -16.36
N LEU A 384 -8.60 17.06 -16.68
CA LEU A 384 -9.17 15.97 -15.89
C LEU A 384 -8.65 14.63 -16.42
N VAL A 385 -8.14 13.76 -15.55
CA VAL A 385 -7.64 12.43 -15.93
C VAL A 385 -8.33 11.37 -15.09
N VAL A 386 -8.95 10.39 -15.75
CA VAL A 386 -9.76 9.33 -15.11
C VAL A 386 -9.36 7.95 -15.65
N GLY A 387 -9.39 6.93 -14.79
CA GLY A 387 -9.20 5.54 -15.20
C GLY A 387 -10.39 5.05 -16.02
N ALA A 388 -10.13 4.40 -17.16
CA ALA A 388 -11.17 3.89 -18.05
C ALA A 388 -12.07 2.83 -17.38
N GLY A 389 -11.55 2.12 -16.36
CA GLY A 389 -12.27 1.14 -15.56
C GLY A 389 -12.99 1.70 -14.32
N ASP A 390 -13.10 3.02 -14.16
CA ASP A 390 -13.85 3.65 -13.05
C ASP A 390 -15.11 4.39 -13.56
N PRO A 391 -16.22 3.68 -13.84
CA PRO A 391 -17.45 4.29 -14.37
C PRO A 391 -17.98 5.45 -13.54
N GLU A 392 -17.85 5.35 -12.22
CA GLU A 392 -18.32 6.39 -11.31
C GLU A 392 -17.41 7.62 -11.33
N GLY A 393 -16.09 7.43 -11.38
CA GLY A 393 -15.14 8.53 -11.61
C GLY A 393 -15.35 9.21 -12.95
N ILE A 394 -15.65 8.44 -14.02
CA ILE A 394 -15.96 8.98 -15.34
C ILE A 394 -17.20 9.88 -15.24
N ARG A 395 -18.29 9.38 -14.66
CA ARG A 395 -19.52 10.16 -14.45
C ARG A 395 -19.29 11.44 -13.66
N ILE A 396 -18.53 11.37 -12.56
CA ILE A 396 -18.17 12.52 -11.72
C ILE A 396 -17.41 13.58 -12.53
N ASN A 397 -16.41 13.14 -13.32
CA ASN A 397 -15.58 14.05 -14.08
C ASN A 397 -16.27 14.57 -15.34
N ASP A 398 -17.19 13.83 -15.95
CA ASP A 398 -18.04 14.32 -17.05
C ASP A 398 -18.94 15.47 -16.58
N LEU A 399 -19.54 15.34 -15.39
CA LEU A 399 -20.35 16.40 -14.80
C LEU A 399 -19.51 17.64 -14.49
N ALA A 400 -18.35 17.46 -13.87
CA ALA A 400 -17.43 18.56 -13.61
C ALA A 400 -16.91 19.20 -14.92
N PHE A 401 -16.61 18.37 -15.92
CA PHE A 401 -16.21 18.81 -17.25
C PHE A 401 -17.29 19.68 -17.86
N ALA A 402 -18.58 19.34 -17.76
CA ALA A 402 -19.66 20.17 -18.26
C ALA A 402 -19.79 21.52 -17.52
N SER A 403 -19.55 21.54 -16.21
CA SER A 403 -19.70 22.74 -15.37
C SER A 403 -18.56 23.76 -15.44
N LEU A 404 -17.34 23.34 -15.78
CA LEU A 404 -16.20 24.26 -15.95
C LEU A 404 -16.49 25.35 -17.01
N ARG A 405 -15.68 26.41 -17.10
CA ARG A 405 -15.82 27.41 -18.19
C ARG A 405 -14.47 27.82 -18.82
N CYS A 406 -13.38 27.28 -18.31
CA CYS A 406 -12.03 27.46 -18.82
C CYS A 406 -11.71 26.49 -19.97
N PRO A 407 -10.57 26.68 -20.66
CA PRO A 407 -9.99 25.64 -21.51
C PRO A 407 -9.82 24.34 -20.71
N ARG A 408 -10.40 23.24 -21.20
CA ARG A 408 -10.49 22.00 -20.44
C ARG A 408 -10.36 20.77 -21.33
N GLN A 409 -9.79 19.71 -20.77
CA GLN A 409 -9.76 18.39 -21.40
C GLN A 409 -10.13 17.33 -20.37
N LEU A 410 -10.80 16.27 -20.82
CA LEU A 410 -11.00 15.04 -20.05
C LEU A 410 -10.31 13.91 -20.80
N ARG A 411 -9.42 13.19 -20.12
CA ARG A 411 -8.68 12.06 -20.70
C ARG A 411 -8.93 10.80 -19.89
N LEU A 412 -9.25 9.73 -20.61
CA LEU A 412 -9.34 8.39 -20.04
C LEU A 412 -8.00 7.69 -20.23
N VAL A 413 -7.49 7.09 -19.16
CA VAL A 413 -6.23 6.34 -19.13
C VAL A 413 -6.55 4.88 -18.89
N ALA A 414 -5.80 3.96 -19.52
CA ALA A 414 -6.01 2.53 -19.33
C ALA A 414 -5.67 2.11 -17.89
N GLY A 415 -6.69 1.73 -17.10
CA GLY A 415 -6.56 1.30 -15.71
C GLY A 415 -7.92 0.91 -15.12
N GLU A 416 -7.95 -0.04 -14.19
CA GLU A 416 -9.16 -0.66 -13.65
C GLU A 416 -9.75 0.09 -12.43
N GLY A 417 -9.09 1.14 -11.93
CA GLY A 417 -9.48 1.76 -10.67
C GLY A 417 -9.19 3.25 -10.48
N ARG A 418 -9.57 3.73 -9.29
CA ARG A 418 -9.56 5.14 -8.85
C ARG A 418 -8.21 5.72 -8.49
N VAL A 419 -7.13 4.96 -8.50
CA VAL A 419 -5.88 5.41 -7.87
C VAL A 419 -4.72 5.45 -8.88
N PHE A 420 -4.92 4.99 -10.12
CA PHE A 420 -3.86 4.81 -11.12
C PHE A 420 -2.68 4.06 -10.52
N GLU A 421 -2.87 2.77 -10.28
CA GLU A 421 -1.89 1.92 -9.59
C GLU A 421 -1.10 1.08 -10.59
N GLU A 422 -1.61 0.91 -11.81
CA GLU A 422 -0.96 0.16 -12.87
C GLU A 422 0.22 0.96 -13.44
N PRO A 423 1.42 0.37 -13.60
CA PRO A 423 2.59 1.08 -14.13
C PRO A 423 2.34 1.75 -15.49
N ALA A 424 1.57 1.11 -16.37
CA ALA A 424 1.19 1.68 -17.67
C ALA A 424 0.28 2.91 -17.50
N ALA A 425 -0.69 2.84 -16.58
CA ALA A 425 -1.58 3.95 -16.26
C ALA A 425 -0.81 5.15 -15.68
N ILE A 426 0.15 4.87 -14.78
CA ILE A 426 1.02 5.88 -14.17
C ILE A 426 1.92 6.54 -15.24
N GLU A 427 2.48 5.76 -16.17
CA GLU A 427 3.30 6.29 -17.26
C GLU A 427 2.48 7.16 -18.23
N GLU A 428 1.28 6.73 -18.57
CA GLU A 428 0.36 7.50 -19.40
C GLU A 428 -0.06 8.81 -18.70
N LEU A 429 -0.42 8.74 -17.42
CA LEU A 429 -0.72 9.90 -16.58
C LEU A 429 0.45 10.88 -16.51
N ALA A 430 1.67 10.38 -16.26
CA ALA A 430 2.87 11.20 -16.21
C ALA A 430 3.17 11.86 -17.56
N THR A 431 2.86 11.18 -18.66
CA THR A 431 3.01 11.69 -20.03
C THR A 431 1.99 12.78 -20.35
N LEU A 432 0.72 12.56 -20.03
CA LEU A 432 -0.34 13.54 -20.19
C LEU A 432 -0.09 14.79 -19.34
N ALA A 433 0.19 14.62 -18.05
CA ALA A 433 0.48 15.71 -17.13
C ALA A 433 1.74 16.49 -17.56
N GLY A 434 2.80 15.77 -17.95
CA GLY A 434 4.03 16.38 -18.41
C GLY A 434 3.86 17.23 -19.68
N GLY A 435 3.13 16.72 -20.68
CA GLY A 435 2.83 17.49 -21.88
C GLY A 435 2.01 18.73 -21.58
N TRP A 436 0.96 18.58 -20.77
CA TRP A 436 0.06 19.66 -20.36
C TRP A 436 0.78 20.79 -19.61
N PHE A 437 1.55 20.45 -18.56
CA PHE A 437 2.29 21.44 -17.79
C PHE A 437 3.42 22.09 -18.59
N SER A 438 4.19 21.32 -19.36
CA SER A 438 5.33 21.87 -20.10
C SER A 438 4.87 22.88 -21.14
N GLN A 439 3.73 22.63 -21.81
CA GLN A 439 3.16 23.58 -22.75
C GLN A 439 2.70 24.87 -22.04
N LEU A 440 1.83 24.74 -21.03
CA LEU A 440 1.17 25.90 -20.42
C LEU A 440 2.07 26.72 -19.50
N LEU A 441 3.07 26.10 -18.87
CA LEU A 441 4.01 26.82 -18.00
C LEU A 441 5.17 27.43 -18.77
N ALA A 442 5.59 26.85 -19.90
CA ALA A 442 6.62 27.46 -20.75
C ALA A 442 6.11 28.71 -21.49
N ASP A 443 4.84 28.73 -21.88
CA ASP A 443 4.30 29.81 -22.73
C ASP A 443 4.15 31.15 -22.00
N GLY A 444 4.17 31.18 -20.66
CA GLY A 444 4.25 32.40 -19.82
C GLY A 444 3.22 33.51 -20.10
N ARG A 445 2.28 33.26 -21.01
CA ARG A 445 1.28 34.17 -21.55
C ARG A 445 0.06 33.32 -21.88
N MET A 446 -1.05 33.67 -21.26
CA MET A 446 -2.40 33.23 -21.63
C MET A 446 -2.54 33.07 -23.15
N ALA A 447 -2.49 31.85 -23.66
CA ALA A 447 -2.92 31.55 -25.02
C ALA A 447 -4.45 31.56 -25.02
N VAL A 448 -5.01 32.72 -25.35
CA VAL A 448 -6.35 32.80 -25.94
C VAL A 448 -6.27 32.14 -27.31
N MET A 449 -6.89 30.97 -27.45
CA MET A 449 -7.66 30.61 -28.65
C MET A 449 -8.66 29.51 -28.32
#